data_AF-A0A356R8G1-F1
#
_entry.id   AF-A0A356R8G1-F1
#
_cell.length_a   1.000
_cell.length_b   1.000
_cell.length_c   1.000
_cell.angle_alpha   90.00
_cell.angle_beta   90.00
_cell.angle_gamma   90.00
#
_symmetry.space_group_name_H-M   'P 1'
#
loop_
_entity.id
_entity.type
_entity.pdbx_description
1 polymer ?
#
loop_
_entity_poly.entity_id
_entity_poly.type
_entity_poly.pdbx_seq_one_letter_code
_entity_poly.pdbx_strand_id
1 'polypeptide(L)'
;MNSETQDMSGIAEAFWDEFGVLMNKIKDEAPDLLPRCYEHLSQYIEDQYRWESLEMRIEEVFRRHPEWTPRRMAEHIRYYQRIPNSMRPLLIKRAQKVKNRLRMRRQRQDDVDDGDSEA
;
A
#
# COMPACT_ATOMS: atom_id res chain seq x y z
N MET A 1 33.70 -23.17 -16.82
CA MET A 1 32.90 -22.43 -17.82
C MET A 1 32.13 -21.38 -17.04
N ASN A 2 32.62 -20.14 -17.04
CA ASN A 2 31.96 -19.02 -16.35
C ASN A 2 30.75 -18.60 -17.18
N SER A 3 29.56 -18.67 -16.59
CA SER A 3 28.35 -18.08 -17.20
C SER A 3 28.49 -16.57 -17.16
N GLU A 4 28.49 -15.97 -18.33
CA GLU A 4 28.37 -14.53 -18.55
C GLU A 4 27.14 -14.02 -17.80
N THR A 5 27.38 -13.29 -16.72
CA THR A 5 26.36 -12.42 -16.13
C THR A 5 26.24 -11.26 -17.10
N GLN A 6 25.28 -11.35 -18.03
CA GLN A 6 24.96 -10.23 -18.93
C GLN A 6 24.70 -8.99 -18.07
N ASP A 7 25.45 -7.92 -18.35
CA ASP A 7 25.28 -6.61 -17.75
C ASP A 7 23.96 -6.02 -18.24
N MET A 8 22.89 -6.29 -17.50
CA MET A 8 21.53 -5.80 -17.78
C MET A 8 21.32 -4.36 -17.32
N SER A 9 22.37 -3.66 -16.85
CA SER A 9 22.25 -2.32 -16.27
C SER A 9 21.72 -1.30 -17.28
N GLY A 10 22.24 -1.28 -18.51
CA GLY A 10 21.80 -0.33 -19.55
C GLY A 10 20.38 -0.59 -20.08
N ILE A 11 19.95 -1.85 -20.14
CA ILE A 11 18.57 -2.21 -20.53
C ILE A 11 17.59 -1.82 -19.42
N ALA A 12 17.97 -2.06 -18.16
CA ALA A 12 17.17 -1.64 -17.02
C ALA A 12 17.05 -0.11 -16.95
N GLU A 13 18.13 0.63 -17.19
CA GLU A 13 18.14 2.09 -17.18
C GLU A 13 17.23 2.68 -18.26
N ALA A 14 17.35 2.21 -19.51
CA ALA A 14 16.47 2.67 -20.60
C ALA A 14 14.99 2.35 -20.34
N PHE A 15 14.68 1.19 -19.77
CA PHE A 15 13.32 0.85 -19.35
C PHE A 15 12.80 1.82 -18.27
N TRP A 16 13.61 2.14 -17.26
CA TRP A 16 13.21 3.06 -16.20
C TRP A 16 12.99 4.49 -16.71
N ASP A 17 13.77 4.94 -17.68
CA ASP A 17 13.58 6.23 -18.33
C ASP A 17 12.26 6.29 -19.10
N GLU A 18 11.98 5.31 -19.96
CA GLU A 18 10.73 5.23 -20.71
C GLU A 18 9.51 5.11 -19.79
N PHE A 19 9.63 4.28 -18.75
CA PHE A 19 8.61 4.11 -17.74
C PHE A 19 8.37 5.42 -16.96
N GLY A 20 9.43 6.14 -16.61
CA GLY A 20 9.35 7.45 -15.97
C GLY A 20 8.60 8.48 -16.83
N VAL A 21 8.88 8.51 -18.14
CA VAL A 21 8.17 9.37 -19.10
C VAL A 21 6.68 9.02 -19.15
N LEU A 22 6.33 7.73 -19.22
CA LEU A 22 4.94 7.28 -19.21
C LEU A 22 4.22 7.68 -17.92
N MET A 23 4.86 7.47 -16.76
CA MET A 23 4.29 7.84 -15.46
C MET A 23 4.07 9.34 -15.32
N ASN A 24 4.98 10.17 -15.85
CA ASN A 24 4.81 11.62 -15.88
C ASN A 24 3.64 12.03 -16.79
N LYS A 25 3.51 11.44 -17.99
CA LYS A 25 2.35 11.69 -18.85
C LYS A 25 1.03 11.32 -18.18
N ILE A 26 0.96 10.15 -17.52
CA ILE A 26 -0.24 9.75 -16.78
C ILE A 26 -0.55 10.75 -15.66
N LYS A 27 0.48 11.21 -14.94
CA LYS A 27 0.31 12.19 -13.87
C LYS A 27 -0.22 13.53 -14.37
N ASP A 28 0.22 13.98 -15.54
CA ASP A 28 -0.12 15.29 -16.09
C ASP A 28 -1.46 15.27 -16.86
N GLU A 29 -1.72 14.21 -17.63
CA GLU A 29 -2.88 14.13 -18.53
C GLU A 29 -4.06 13.36 -17.93
N ALA A 30 -3.80 12.37 -17.05
CA ALA A 30 -4.83 11.48 -16.51
C ALA A 30 -4.54 11.05 -15.06
N PRO A 31 -4.44 12.01 -14.11
CA PRO A 31 -4.02 11.73 -12.73
C PRO A 31 -4.93 10.71 -12.00
N ASP A 32 -6.19 10.60 -12.41
CA ASP A 32 -7.16 9.64 -11.87
C ASP A 32 -6.82 8.17 -12.20
N LEU A 33 -5.96 7.93 -13.21
CA LEU A 33 -5.49 6.59 -13.57
C LEU A 33 -4.31 6.13 -12.71
N LEU A 34 -3.55 7.05 -12.10
CA LEU A 34 -2.39 6.71 -11.27
C LEU A 34 -2.69 5.64 -10.21
N PRO A 35 -3.80 5.73 -9.43
CA PRO A 35 -4.16 4.68 -8.47
C PRO A 35 -4.27 3.29 -9.10
N ARG A 36 -4.86 3.18 -10.30
CA ARG A 36 -5.02 1.90 -11.01
C ARG A 36 -3.71 1.39 -11.56
N CYS A 37 -2.88 2.27 -12.13
CA CYS A 37 -1.55 1.91 -12.61
C CYS A 37 -0.70 1.34 -11.48
N TYR A 38 -0.65 2.03 -10.33
CA TYR A 38 0.03 1.53 -9.14
C TYR A 38 -0.55 0.21 -8.65
N GLU A 39 -1.88 0.07 -8.62
CA GLU A 39 -2.51 -1.17 -8.19
C GLU A 39 -2.15 -2.35 -9.10
N HIS A 40 -2.11 -2.13 -10.41
CA HIS A 40 -1.76 -3.18 -11.37
C HIS A 40 -0.26 -3.50 -11.32
N LEU A 41 0.61 -2.49 -11.32
CA LEU A 41 2.06 -2.65 -11.25
C LEU A 41 2.50 -3.35 -9.95
N SER A 42 1.89 -2.99 -8.81
CA SER A 42 2.20 -3.63 -7.52
C SER A 42 1.95 -5.14 -7.47
N GLN A 43 1.22 -5.70 -8.44
CA GLN A 43 1.02 -7.15 -8.56
C GLN A 43 2.23 -7.86 -9.18
N TYR A 44 3.07 -7.13 -9.91
CA TYR A 44 4.20 -7.66 -10.68
C TYR A 44 5.56 -7.23 -10.12
N ILE A 45 5.60 -6.27 -9.19
CA ILE A 45 6.83 -5.80 -8.53
C ILE A 45 6.97 -6.48 -7.16
N GLU A 46 8.19 -6.53 -6.61
CA GLU A 46 8.56 -7.16 -5.34
C GLU A 46 7.52 -7.05 -4.20
N ASP A 47 7.51 -8.05 -3.32
CA ASP A 47 6.56 -8.20 -2.20
C ASP A 47 6.36 -6.93 -1.34
N GLN A 48 7.39 -6.08 -1.21
CA GLN A 48 7.31 -4.82 -0.47
C GLN A 48 6.34 -3.79 -1.07
N TYR A 49 6.02 -3.91 -2.36
CA TYR A 49 5.05 -3.07 -3.06
C TYR A 49 3.66 -3.70 -3.13
N ARG A 50 3.51 -4.97 -2.77
CA ARG A 50 2.20 -5.65 -2.76
C ARG A 50 1.28 -5.02 -1.72
N TRP A 51 0.00 -4.83 -2.08
CA TRP A 51 -1.01 -4.25 -1.19
C TRP A 51 -1.16 -5.01 0.13
N GLU A 52 -0.91 -6.32 0.14
CA GLU A 52 -0.97 -7.13 1.35
C GLU A 52 0.09 -6.67 2.37
N SER A 53 1.33 -6.47 1.93
CA SER A 53 2.41 -5.91 2.76
C SER A 53 2.08 -4.52 3.27
N LEU A 54 1.49 -3.67 2.42
CA LEU A 54 1.02 -2.35 2.82
C LEU A 54 -0.10 -2.42 3.88
N GLU A 55 -1.11 -3.26 3.64
CA GLU A 55 -2.24 -3.44 4.56
C GLU A 55 -1.78 -4.03 5.90
N MET A 56 -0.81 -4.95 5.90
CA MET A 56 -0.17 -5.46 7.12
C MET A 56 0.51 -4.34 7.91
N ARG A 57 1.26 -3.46 7.23
CA ARG A 57 1.92 -2.33 7.88
C ARG A 57 0.94 -1.31 8.43
N ILE A 58 -0.12 -0.99 7.66
CA ILE A 58 -1.24 -0.15 8.13
C ILE A 58 -1.88 -0.78 9.38
N GLU A 59 -2.09 -2.09 9.36
CA GLU A 59 -2.68 -2.83 10.47
C GLU A 59 -1.80 -2.76 11.72
N GLU A 60 -0.49 -2.98 11.59
CA GLU A 60 0.47 -2.87 12.70
C GLU A 60 0.47 -1.46 13.33
N VAL A 61 0.49 -0.42 12.51
CA VAL A 61 0.46 0.96 13.01
C VAL A 61 -0.87 1.24 13.71
N PHE A 62 -2.01 0.75 13.22
CA PHE A 62 -3.29 0.90 13.93
C PHE A 62 -3.39 0.08 15.22
N ARG A 63 -2.68 -1.05 15.33
CA ARG A 63 -2.59 -1.77 16.60
C ARG A 63 -1.84 -0.96 17.66
N ARG A 64 -0.75 -0.28 17.26
CA ARG A 64 0.05 0.59 18.13
C ARG A 64 -0.63 1.94 18.42
N HIS A 65 -1.42 2.45 17.47
CA HIS A 65 -2.08 3.74 17.53
C HIS A 65 -3.56 3.65 17.09
N PRO A 66 -4.44 3.01 17.89
CA PRO A 66 -5.84 2.78 17.54
C PRO A 66 -6.65 4.09 17.37
N GLU A 67 -6.24 5.16 18.03
CA GLU A 67 -6.83 6.49 17.99
C GLU A 67 -6.58 7.20 16.65
N TRP A 68 -5.59 6.78 15.86
CA TRP A 68 -5.25 7.47 14.62
C TRP A 68 -6.39 7.43 13.61
N THR A 69 -6.61 8.55 12.92
CA THR A 69 -7.56 8.61 11.82
C THR A 69 -6.94 7.99 10.56
N PRO A 70 -7.76 7.43 9.64
CA PRO A 70 -7.27 6.97 8.33
C PRO A 70 -6.50 8.04 7.54
N ARG A 71 -6.85 9.32 7.73
CA ARG A 71 -6.11 10.45 7.13
C ARG A 71 -4.69 10.56 7.70
N ARG A 72 -4.53 10.48 9.02
CA ARG A 72 -3.22 10.51 9.68
C ARG A 72 -2.37 9.30 9.30
N MET A 73 -2.99 8.12 9.26
CA MET A 73 -2.32 6.89 8.81
C MET A 73 -1.82 6.99 7.38
N ALA A 74 -2.66 7.45 6.45
CA ALA A 74 -2.28 7.62 5.06
C ALA A 74 -1.10 8.58 4.91
N GLU A 75 -1.08 9.67 5.67
CA GLU A 75 0.04 10.63 5.67
C GLU A 75 1.33 10.01 6.19
N HIS A 76 1.25 9.23 7.28
CA HIS A 76 2.38 8.50 7.84
C HIS A 76 2.97 7.53 6.82
N ILE A 77 2.15 6.66 6.24
CA ILE A 77 2.58 5.70 5.22
C ILE A 77 3.18 6.40 4.01
N ARG A 78 2.54 7.47 3.52
CA ARG A 78 3.04 8.26 2.39
C ARG A 78 4.45 8.79 2.66
N TYR A 79 4.68 9.36 3.84
CA TYR A 79 5.97 9.90 4.23
C TYR A 79 7.06 8.82 4.30
N TYR A 80 6.80 7.72 5.02
CA TYR A 80 7.82 6.67 5.23
C TYR A 80 8.12 5.83 3.99
N GLN A 81 7.15 5.64 3.09
CA GLN A 81 7.34 4.89 1.86
C GLN A 81 7.57 5.79 0.63
N ARG A 82 7.73 7.10 0.83
CA ARG A 82 7.96 8.08 -0.25
C ARG A 82 6.94 7.98 -1.40
N ILE A 83 5.69 7.66 -1.06
CA ILE A 83 4.61 7.50 -2.05
C ILE A 83 4.18 8.89 -2.54
N PRO A 84 3.91 9.10 -3.84
CA PRO A 84 3.45 10.39 -4.36
C PRO A 84 2.16 10.91 -3.69
N ASN A 85 2.03 12.24 -3.58
CA ASN A 85 0.84 12.87 -2.98
C ASN A 85 -0.46 12.55 -3.74
N SER A 86 -0.39 12.31 -5.04
CA SER A 86 -1.54 11.88 -5.87
C SER A 86 -2.17 10.57 -5.38
N MET A 87 -1.42 9.72 -4.67
CA MET A 87 -1.91 8.45 -4.12
C MET A 87 -2.58 8.59 -2.75
N ARG A 88 -2.52 9.78 -2.13
CA ARG A 88 -3.11 10.02 -0.81
C ARG A 88 -4.59 9.60 -0.73
N PRO A 89 -5.47 9.90 -1.71
CA PRO A 89 -6.86 9.42 -1.67
C PRO A 89 -6.98 7.90 -1.61
N LEU A 90 -6.13 7.16 -2.34
CA LEU A 90 -6.12 5.70 -2.31
C LEU A 90 -5.63 5.18 -0.95
N LEU A 91 -4.55 5.75 -0.41
CA LEU A 91 -4.02 5.38 0.91
C LEU A 91 -5.06 5.59 2.01
N ILE A 92 -5.84 6.68 1.96
CA ILE A 92 -6.94 6.93 2.91
C ILE A 92 -8.00 5.83 2.81
N LYS A 93 -8.42 5.45 1.59
CA LYS A 93 -9.40 4.38 1.37
C LYS A 93 -8.90 3.04 1.93
N ARG A 94 -7.63 2.72 1.72
CA ARG A 94 -7.00 1.51 2.26
C ARG A 94 -6.93 1.53 3.78
N ALA A 95 -6.47 2.64 4.36
CA ALA A 95 -6.44 2.81 5.81
C ALA A 95 -7.83 2.69 6.44
N GLN A 96 -8.88 3.23 5.79
CA GLN A 96 -10.26 3.07 6.24
C GLN A 96 -10.70 1.61 6.23
N LYS A 97 -10.40 0.87 5.15
CA LYS A 97 -10.72 -0.56 5.03
C LYS A 97 -10.07 -1.38 6.14
N VAL A 98 -8.78 -1.17 6.40
CA VAL A 98 -8.05 -1.87 7.47
C VAL A 98 -8.60 -1.51 8.85
N LYS A 99 -8.85 -0.22 9.12
CA LYS A 99 -9.42 0.21 10.41
C LYS A 99 -10.80 -0.41 10.67
N ASN A 100 -11.66 -0.46 9.64
CA ASN A 100 -12.95 -1.13 9.72
C ASN A 100 -12.79 -2.63 10.02
N ARG A 101 -11.87 -3.31 9.33
CA ARG A 101 -11.56 -4.73 9.57
C ARG A 101 -11.13 -4.99 11.02
N LEU A 102 -10.26 -4.13 11.57
CA LEU A 102 -9.83 -4.23 12.97
C LEU A 102 -10.98 -4.01 13.95
N ARG A 103 -11.84 -3.02 13.69
CA ARG A 103 -13.03 -2.78 14.52
C ARG A 103 -13.95 -4.00 14.54
N MET A 104 -14.25 -4.58 13.36
CA MET A 104 -15.12 -5.76 13.28
C MET A 104 -14.50 -6.99 13.96
N ARG A 105 -13.17 -7.15 13.92
CA ARG A 105 -12.49 -8.24 14.64
C ARG A 105 -12.59 -8.09 16.16
N ARG A 106 -12.47 -6.86 16.68
CA ARG A 106 -12.64 -6.58 18.12
C ARG A 106 -14.07 -6.86 18.57
N GLN A 107 -15.05 -6.36 17.83
CA GLN A 107 -16.46 -6.60 18.14
C GLN A 107 -16.79 -8.10 18.21
N ARG A 108 -16.30 -8.90 17.25
CA ARG A 108 -16.49 -10.36 17.28
C ARG A 108 -15.78 -11.06 18.44
N GLN A 109 -14.72 -10.46 18.97
CA GLN A 109 -14.01 -11.02 20.11
C GLN A 109 -14.75 -10.69 21.41
N ASP A 110 -15.23 -9.46 21.53
CA ASP A 110 -16.09 -9.02 22.64
C ASP A 110 -17.39 -9.87 22.69
N ASP A 111 -18.04 -10.11 21.54
CA ASP A 111 -19.26 -10.94 21.44
C ASP A 111 -19.04 -12.41 21.87
N VAL A 112 -17.80 -12.92 21.79
CA VAL A 112 -17.46 -14.30 22.19
C VAL A 112 -17.16 -14.37 23.69
N ASP A 113 -16.40 -13.41 24.23
CA ASP A 113 -16.06 -13.36 25.65
C ASP A 113 -17.30 -13.11 26.54
N ASP A 114 -18.29 -12.35 26.06
CA ASP A 114 -19.56 -12.12 26.76
C ASP A 114 -20.47 -13.38 26.76
N GLY A 115 -20.37 -14.25 25.76
CA GLY A 115 -21.17 -15.47 25.64
C GLY A 115 -20.72 -16.61 26.55
N ASP A 116 -19.44 -16.66 26.93
CA ASP A 116 -18.89 -17.66 27.86
C ASP A 116 -19.08 -17.29 29.34
N SER A 117 -19.59 -16.07 29.63
CA SER A 117 -19.87 -15.61 31.00
C SER A 117 -21.30 -15.93 31.49
N GLU A 118 -22.16 -16.48 30.62
CA GLU A 118 -23.55 -16.86 30.92
C GLU A 118 -23.78 -18.39 31.02
N ALA A 119 -22.72 -19.21 31.01
CA ALA A 119 -22.78 -20.68 31.14
C ALA A 119 -22.26 -21.17 32.50
#